data_AF-A0A1P8K9B5-F1
#
_entry.id   AF-A0A1P8K9B5-F1
#
_cell.length_a   1.000
_cell.length_b   1.000
_cell.length_c   1.000
_cell.angle_alpha   90.00
_cell.angle_beta   90.00
_cell.angle_gamma   90.00
#
_symmetry.space_group_name_H-M   'P 1'
#
loop_
_entity.id
_entity.type
_entity.pdbx_description
1 polymer ?
#
loop_
_entity_poly.entity_id
_entity_poly.type
_entity_poly.pdbx_seq_one_letter_code
_entity_poly.pdbx_strand_id
1 'polypeptide(L)'
;MLIIKVLSGLAFMGSVAWYAAQPGYEPAIAIVTSLSAFIAVWLSDRKMKRQAGQSQTVAENGVGIQAGGDVSVGSIHSIEKTKNAE
;
A
#
# COMPACT_ATOMS: atom_id res chain seq x y z
N MET A 1 -7.53 6.11 -3.30
CA MET A 1 -6.26 6.86 -3.46
C MET A 1 -6.33 8.06 -4.40
N LEU A 2 -7.17 8.04 -5.45
CA LEU A 2 -7.23 9.14 -6.43
C LEU A 2 -7.60 10.49 -5.79
N ILE A 3 -8.58 10.51 -4.87
CA ILE A 3 -8.98 11.72 -4.13
C ILE A 3 -7.79 12.33 -3.38
N ILE A 4 -7.04 11.52 -2.62
CA ILE A 4 -5.87 12.00 -1.84
C ILE A 4 -4.77 12.53 -2.77
N LYS A 5 -4.55 11.90 -3.93
CA LYS A 5 -3.61 12.38 -4.96
C LYS A 5 -4.00 13.75 -5.51
N VAL A 6 -5.28 13.94 -5.82
CA VAL A 6 -5.80 15.22 -6.31
C VAL A 6 -5.68 16.30 -5.23
N LEU A 7 -6.09 15.99 -3.98
CA LEU A 7 -5.99 16.93 -2.87
C LEU A 7 -4.55 17.34 -2.56
N SER A 8 -3.62 16.37 -2.52
CA SER A 8 -2.20 16.66 -2.29
C SER A 8 -1.57 17.46 -3.44
N GLY A 9 -1.96 17.20 -4.69
CA GLY A 9 -1.55 18.01 -5.84
C GLY A 9 -2.09 19.44 -5.78
N LEU A 10 -3.36 19.63 -5.41
CA LEU A 10 -3.96 20.95 -5.22
C LEU A 10 -3.29 21.72 -4.07
N ALA A 11 -2.99 21.05 -2.95
CA ALA A 11 -2.28 21.65 -1.84
C ALA A 11 -0.87 22.12 -2.25
N PHE A 12 -0.15 21.31 -3.03
CA PHE A 12 1.16 21.69 -3.56
C PHE A 12 1.05 22.90 -4.50
N MET A 13 0.15 22.87 -5.48
CA MET A 13 -0.10 24.01 -6.39
C MET A 13 -0.49 25.28 -5.63
N GLY A 14 -1.34 25.16 -4.61
CA GLY A 14 -1.74 26.27 -3.74
C GLY A 14 -0.57 26.86 -2.96
N SER A 15 0.33 26.01 -2.45
CA SER A 15 1.54 26.49 -1.75
C SER A 15 2.53 27.22 -2.66
N VAL A 16 2.67 26.76 -3.91
CA VAL A 16 3.50 27.45 -4.93
C VAL A 16 2.88 28.80 -5.30
N ALA A 17 1.57 28.84 -5.53
CA ALA A 17 0.85 30.09 -5.81
C ALA A 17 0.95 31.08 -4.64
N TRP A 18 0.86 30.58 -3.40
CA TRP A 18 1.03 31.41 -2.20
C TRP A 18 2.45 31.97 -2.12
N TYR A 19 3.49 31.17 -2.32
CA TYR A 19 4.87 31.66 -2.33
C TYR A 19 5.12 32.70 -3.43
N ALA A 20 4.52 32.54 -4.61
CA ALA A 20 4.64 33.49 -5.70
C ALA A 20 3.96 34.84 -5.39
N ALA A 21 2.80 34.81 -4.72
CA ALA A 21 2.07 36.01 -4.33
C ALA A 21 2.68 36.70 -3.10
N GLN A 22 3.18 35.93 -2.14
CA GLN A 22 3.75 36.40 -0.88
C GLN A 22 4.97 35.54 -0.51
N PRO A 23 6.17 35.89 -1.01
CA PRO A 23 7.38 35.17 -0.65
C PRO A 23 7.66 35.27 0.85
N GLY A 24 7.87 34.14 1.51
CA GLY A 24 8.07 34.09 2.95
C GLY A 24 8.43 32.69 3.43
N TYR A 25 8.80 32.60 4.70
CA TYR A 25 9.16 31.32 5.32
C TYR A 25 7.98 30.34 5.36
N GLU A 26 6.79 30.81 5.74
CA GLU A 26 5.57 30.01 5.83
C GLU A 26 5.19 29.32 4.51
N PRO A 27 5.06 30.04 3.37
CA PRO A 27 4.78 29.38 2.10
C PRO A 27 5.94 28.50 1.61
N ALA A 28 7.19 28.82 1.96
CA ALA A 28 8.33 27.97 1.62
C ALA A 28 8.27 26.60 2.31
N ILE A 29 7.99 26.56 3.62
CA ILE A 29 7.82 25.29 4.34
C ILE A 29 6.55 24.54 3.88
N ALA A 30 5.50 25.27 3.48
CA ALA A 30 4.29 24.68 2.93
C ALA A 30 4.57 23.96 1.59
N ILE A 31 5.43 24.51 0.73
CA ILE A 31 5.87 23.86 -0.51
C ILE A 31 6.61 22.56 -0.19
N VAL A 32 7.59 22.58 0.72
CA VAL A 32 8.39 21.39 1.06
C VAL A 32 7.51 20.29 1.66
N THR A 33 6.61 20.67 2.57
CA THR A 33 5.71 19.73 3.26
C THR A 33 4.70 19.13 2.29
N SER A 34 4.05 19.96 1.48
CA SER A 34 3.05 19.49 0.51
C SER A 34 3.67 18.66 -0.61
N LEU A 35 4.88 18.99 -1.08
CA LEU A 35 5.64 18.17 -2.02
C LEU A 35 5.97 16.80 -1.43
N SER A 36 6.43 16.77 -0.18
CA SER A 36 6.73 15.52 0.53
C SER A 36 5.48 14.65 0.66
N ALA A 37 4.34 15.23 1.03
CA ALA A 37 3.06 14.54 1.10
C ALA A 37 2.62 14.00 -0.28
N PHE A 38 2.75 14.80 -1.33
CA PHE A 38 2.38 14.41 -2.69
C PHE A 38 3.21 13.21 -3.18
N ILE A 39 4.53 13.24 -2.96
CA ILE A 39 5.42 12.12 -3.28
C ILE A 39 5.06 10.89 -2.45
N ALA A 40 4.85 11.04 -1.15
CA ALA A 40 4.51 9.93 -0.25
C ALA A 40 3.23 9.23 -0.69
N VAL A 41 2.20 9.98 -1.09
CA VAL A 41 0.93 9.42 -1.59
C VAL A 41 1.15 8.61 -2.87
N TRP A 42 2.02 9.04 -3.78
CA TRP A 42 2.34 8.26 -4.98
C TRP A 42 3.11 6.98 -4.68
N LEU A 43 4.05 7.03 -3.73
CA LEU A 43 4.84 5.86 -3.34
C LEU A 43 4.01 4.85 -2.54
N SER A 44 3.08 5.32 -1.72
CA SER A 44 2.19 4.44 -0.95
C SER A 44 1.25 3.62 -1.82
N ASP A 45 0.86 4.13 -3.00
CA ASP A 45 -0.03 3.42 -3.94
C ASP A 45 0.66 2.16 -4.48
N ARG A 46 1.98 2.23 -4.72
CA ARG A 46 2.78 1.06 -5.10
C ARG A 46 2.85 0.00 -4.00
N LYS A 47 2.82 0.40 -2.72
CA LYS A 47 2.86 -0.55 -1.59
C LYS A 47 1.53 -1.28 -1.45
N MET A 48 0.39 -0.60 -1.60
CA MET A 48 -0.93 -1.24 -1.53
C MET A 48 -1.14 -2.25 -2.67
N LYS A 49 -0.68 -1.96 -3.89
CA LYS A 49 -0.74 -2.94 -4.99
C LYS A 49 0.13 -4.18 -4.76
N ARG A 50 1.22 -4.05 -3.99
CA ARG A 50 2.15 -5.16 -3.69
C ARG A 50 1.59 -6.15 -2.67
N GLN A 51 0.60 -5.76 -1.86
CA GLN A 51 -0.05 -6.66 -0.90
C GLN A 51 -1.00 -7.68 -1.55
N ALA A 52 -1.40 -7.49 -2.81
CA ALA A 52 -2.32 -8.39 -3.50
C ALA A 52 -1.69 -9.70 -4.02
N GLY A 53 -0.42 -9.98 -3.73
CA GLY A 53 0.33 -11.10 -4.31
C GLY A 53 1.17 -11.89 -3.31
N GLN A 54 0.69 -12.07 -2.08
CA GLN A 54 1.36 -12.93 -1.10
C GLN A 54 0.97 -14.39 -1.35
N SER A 55 1.89 -15.18 -1.94
CA SER A 55 1.78 -16.64 -2.00
C SER A 55 2.59 -17.23 -0.85
N GLN A 56 1.92 -17.95 0.06
CA GLN A 56 2.56 -18.63 1.18
C GLN A 56 2.36 -20.13 1.04
N THR A 57 3.46 -20.88 0.99
CA THR A 57 3.43 -22.34 1.07
C THR A 57 3.39 -22.76 2.53
N VAL A 58 2.35 -23.49 2.92
CA VAL A 58 2.18 -24.04 4.27
C VAL A 58 2.40 -25.56 4.18
N ALA A 59 3.19 -26.12 5.10
CA ALA A 59 3.46 -27.56 5.15
C ALA A 59 2.22 -28.36 5.61
N GLU A 60 2.23 -29.68 5.44
CA GLU A 60 1.10 -30.60 5.69
C GLU A 60 0.50 -30.53 7.11
N ASN A 61 1.22 -29.96 8.08
CA ASN A 61 0.75 -29.70 9.45
C ASN A 61 0.98 -28.24 9.92
N GLY A 62 1.15 -27.30 9.00
CA GLY A 62 1.40 -25.89 9.31
C GLY A 62 0.11 -25.07 9.42
N VAL A 63 0.13 -24.01 10.23
CA VAL A 63 -0.94 -23.02 10.29
C VAL A 63 -0.48 -21.76 9.58
N GLY A 64 -1.15 -21.41 8.48
CA GLY A 64 -0.97 -20.11 7.81
C GLY A 64 -1.82 -19.05 8.49
N ILE A 65 -1.20 -17.98 8.99
CA ILE A 65 -1.92 -16.82 9.55
C ILE A 65 -1.62 -15.62 8.67
N GLN A 66 -2.65 -15.09 8.00
CA GLN A 66 -2.58 -13.84 7.25
C GLN A 66 -3.56 -12.84 7.86
N ALA A 67 -3.06 -11.68 8.25
CA ALA A 67 -3.87 -10.60 8.81
C ALA A 67 -4.18 -9.56 7.72
N GLY A 68 -5.45 -9.44 7.35
CA GLY A 68 -6.00 -8.37 6.52
C GLY A 68 -6.29 -8.75 5.07
N GLY A 69 -7.55 -8.56 4.66
CA GLY A 69 -8.04 -8.75 3.29
C GLY A 69 -8.98 -9.95 3.11
N ASP A 70 -9.51 -10.11 1.90
CA ASP A 70 -10.22 -11.31 1.48
C ASP A 70 -9.20 -12.41 1.13
N VAL A 71 -9.41 -13.61 1.67
CA VAL A 71 -8.51 -14.76 1.45
C VAL A 71 -9.20 -15.76 0.54
N SER A 72 -8.60 -16.02 -0.62
CA SER A 72 -8.99 -17.12 -1.50
C SER A 72 -8.00 -18.26 -1.34
N VAL A 73 -8.46 -19.37 -0.78
CA VAL A 73 -7.66 -20.60 -0.64
C VAL A 73 -7.89 -21.45 -1.89
N GLY A 74 -6.82 -21.74 -2.62
CA GLY A 74 -6.85 -22.65 -3.77
C GLY A 74 -7.03 -24.12 -3.35
N SER A 75 -7.03 -25.02 -4.33
CA SER A 75 -7.22 -26.46 -4.12
C SER A 75 -6.15 -27.04 -3.18
N ILE A 76 -6.57 -27.60 -2.04
CA ILE A 76 -5.69 -28.36 -1.14
C ILE A 76 -5.65 -29.81 -1.62
N HIS A 77 -4.50 -30.27 -2.12
CA HIS A 77 -4.27 -31.68 -2.41
C HIS A 77 -3.55 -32.34 -1.24
N SER A 78 -4.30 -33.05 -0.39
CA SER A 78 -3.74 -33.98 0.58
C SER A 78 -3.51 -35.33 -0.10
N ILE A 79 -2.28 -35.81 -0.13
CA ILE A 79 -1.98 -37.18 -0.58
C ILE A 79 -2.24 -38.10 0.62
N GLU A 80 -3.45 -38.61 0.73
CA GLU A 80 -3.79 -39.61 1.73
C GLU A 80 -3.05 -40.92 1.40
N LYS A 81 -1.97 -41.20 2.13
CA LYS A 81 -1.26 -42.47 2.02
C LYS A 81 -2.03 -43.52 2.82
N THR A 82 -2.95 -44.23 2.17
CA THR A 82 -3.60 -45.42 2.71
C THR A 82 -2.53 -46.45 3.11
N LYS A 83 -2.29 -46.57 4.42
CA LYS A 83 -1.57 -47.71 4.99
C LYS A 83 -2.52 -48.91 4.94
N ASN A 84 -2.33 -49.76 3.94
CA ASN A 84 -2.85 -51.13 4.00
C ASN A 84 -2.14 -51.81 5.19
N ALA A 85 -2.93 -52.19 6.20
CA ALA A 85 -2.49 -53.09 7.26
C ALA A 85 -2.64 -54.53 6.73
N GLU A 86 -1.51 -55.20 6.51
CA GLU A 86 -1.41 -56.66 6.49
C GLU A 86 -1.10 -57.17 7.90
#